data_AF-A0A6A4UWJ5-F1
#
_entry.id   AF-A0A6A4UWJ5-F1
#
_cell.length_a   1.000
_cell.length_b   1.000
_cell.length_c   1.000
_cell.angle_alpha   90.00
_cell.angle_beta   90.00
_cell.angle_gamma   90.00
#
_symmetry.space_group_name_H-M   'P 1'
#
loop_
_entity.id
_entity.type
_entity.pdbx_description
1 polymer ?
#
loop_
_entity_poly.entity_id
_entity_poly.type
_entity_poly.pdbx_seq_one_letter_code
_entity_poly.pdbx_strand_id
1 'polypeptide(L)'
;MNDQLKDLFDLQTEQLEYTELLKWARRIEKQNLGSECPKLKIAVLGSSNTQFFTKILQVSLLSKQIQAEIYEGEYDSIRYEILNANSELVAFKPEFLILLPNIRDLTYFPAILAPQDKVDLMIQDVVTYYQQLWESINQNNPCTILQANMSCL
;
A
#
# COMPACT_ATOMS: atom_id res chain seq x y z
N MET A 1 -20.70 -13.71 17.08
CA MET A 1 -20.38 -12.55 16.21
C MET A 1 -20.91 -11.30 16.89
N ASN A 2 -20.04 -10.35 17.24
CA ASN A 2 -20.40 -9.15 18.01
C ASN A 2 -21.39 -8.28 17.21
N ASP A 3 -22.44 -7.72 17.83
CA ASP A 3 -23.50 -7.00 17.11
C ASP A 3 -22.95 -5.80 16.30
N GLN A 4 -21.87 -5.18 16.77
CA GLN A 4 -21.17 -4.10 16.06
C GLN A 4 -20.46 -4.53 14.76
N LEU A 5 -20.10 -5.82 14.62
CA LEU A 5 -19.51 -6.34 13.39
C LEU A 5 -20.58 -6.63 12.33
N LYS A 6 -21.81 -6.96 12.74
CA LYS A 6 -22.94 -7.10 11.81
C LYS A 6 -23.25 -5.75 11.15
N ASP A 7 -23.34 -4.70 11.96
CA ASP A 7 -23.54 -3.32 11.45
C ASP A 7 -22.45 -2.93 10.44
N LEU A 8 -21.20 -3.38 10.65
CA LEU A 8 -20.10 -3.10 9.73
C LEU A 8 -20.23 -3.85 8.39
N PHE A 9 -20.72 -5.08 8.40
CA PHE A 9 -20.88 -5.87 7.17
C PHE A 9 -21.99 -5.34 6.26
N ASP A 10 -22.96 -4.63 6.84
CA ASP A 10 -24.02 -3.97 6.09
C ASP A 10 -23.61 -2.56 5.60
N LEU A 11 -22.41 -2.07 5.96
CA LEU A 11 -21.94 -0.75 5.53
C LEU A 11 -21.40 -0.75 4.11
N GLN A 12 -21.94 0.17 3.32
CA GLN A 12 -21.34 0.62 2.07
C GLN A 12 -20.25 1.65 2.40
N THR A 13 -19.04 1.18 2.74
CA THR A 13 -17.91 2.03 3.17
C THR A 13 -17.54 3.10 2.14
N GLU A 14 -17.84 2.85 0.87
CA GLU A 14 -17.64 3.76 -0.27
C GLU A 14 -18.53 5.02 -0.20
N GLN A 15 -19.59 5.01 0.62
CA GLN A 15 -20.52 6.14 0.80
C GLN A 15 -20.30 6.90 2.12
N LEU A 16 -19.34 6.47 2.94
CA LEU A 16 -19.10 7.08 4.25
C LEU A 16 -18.16 8.28 4.15
N GLU A 17 -18.44 9.30 4.96
CA GLU A 17 -17.58 10.47 5.09
C GLU A 17 -16.29 10.12 5.87
N TYR A 18 -15.24 10.91 5.63
CA TYR A 18 -13.92 10.79 6.27
C TYR A 18 -14.01 10.55 7.80
N THR A 19 -14.84 11.35 8.47
CA THR A 19 -14.96 11.30 9.94
C THR A 19 -15.63 10.03 10.44
N GLU A 20 -16.47 9.40 9.62
CA GLU A 20 -17.18 8.16 9.95
C GLU A 20 -16.26 6.96 9.81
N LEU A 21 -15.46 6.91 8.75
CA LEU A 21 -14.44 5.88 8.53
C LEU A 21 -13.43 5.84 9.69
N LEU A 22 -12.99 6.99 10.18
CA LEU A 22 -12.10 7.05 11.35
C LEU A 22 -12.74 6.56 12.64
N LYS A 23 -14.04 6.82 12.86
CA LYS A 23 -14.76 6.29 14.02
C LYS A 23 -14.82 4.78 13.95
N TRP A 24 -15.05 4.22 12.77
CA TRP A 24 -15.04 2.77 12.54
C TRP A 24 -13.66 2.16 12.75
N ALA A 25 -12.60 2.74 12.19
CA ALA A 25 -11.23 2.27 12.39
C ALA A 25 -10.89 2.15 13.88
N ARG A 26 -11.17 3.19 14.69
CA ARG A 26 -10.94 3.18 16.14
C ARG A 26 -11.78 2.15 16.91
N ARG A 27 -12.98 1.83 16.43
CA ARG A 27 -13.84 0.81 17.03
C ARG A 27 -13.30 -0.59 16.75
N ILE A 28 -12.85 -0.82 15.52
CA ILE A 28 -12.31 -2.10 15.04
C ILE A 28 -10.97 -2.42 15.71
N GLU A 29 -10.07 -1.45 15.88
CA GLU A 29 -8.80 -1.62 16.60
C GLU A 29 -8.98 -2.17 18.03
N LYS A 30 -10.11 -1.86 18.67
CA LYS A 30 -10.43 -2.33 20.03
C LYS A 30 -11.08 -3.70 20.07
N GLN A 31 -11.45 -4.26 18.92
CA GLN A 31 -12.16 -5.52 18.82
C GLN A 31 -11.17 -6.64 18.50
N ASN A 32 -11.18 -7.70 19.30
CA ASN A 32 -10.42 -8.90 19.01
C ASN A 32 -11.18 -9.69 17.93
N LEU A 33 -10.85 -9.45 16.67
CA LEU A 33 -11.41 -10.17 15.53
C LEU A 33 -10.92 -11.62 15.62
N GLY A 34 -11.81 -12.50 16.08
CA GLY A 34 -11.51 -13.90 16.35
C GLY A 34 -10.87 -14.63 15.17
N SER A 35 -10.18 -15.73 15.49
CA SER A 35 -9.29 -16.50 14.62
C SER A 35 -9.93 -17.20 13.41
N GLU A 36 -11.21 -16.95 13.11
CA GLU A 36 -12.01 -17.73 12.16
C GLU A 36 -12.03 -17.16 10.73
N CYS A 37 -11.52 -15.94 10.52
CA CYS A 37 -11.39 -15.38 9.17
C CYS A 37 -9.98 -15.63 8.59
N PRO A 38 -9.85 -15.96 7.29
CA PRO A 38 -8.56 -16.01 6.63
C PRO A 38 -7.89 -14.63 6.74
N LYS A 39 -6.68 -14.62 7.31
CA LYS A 39 -5.90 -13.39 7.52
C LYS A 39 -5.07 -13.10 6.28
N LEU A 40 -5.56 -12.22 5.44
CA LEU A 40 -4.83 -11.75 4.27
C LEU A 40 -3.68 -10.85 4.72
N LYS A 41 -2.46 -11.11 4.25
CA LYS A 41 -1.31 -10.26 4.57
C LYS A 41 -1.07 -9.22 3.49
N ILE A 42 -1.18 -7.94 3.85
CA ILE A 42 -0.99 -6.83 2.93
C ILE A 42 0.14 -5.94 3.46
N ALA A 43 1.14 -5.68 2.63
CA ALA A 43 2.14 -4.65 2.89
C ALA A 43 1.76 -3.38 2.12
N VAL A 44 1.92 -2.22 2.76
CA VAL A 44 1.72 -0.91 2.13
C VAL A 44 3.00 -0.10 2.29
N LEU A 45 3.60 0.28 1.16
CA LEU A 45 4.76 1.15 1.12
C LEU A 45 4.41 2.43 0.34
N GLY A 46 4.73 3.58 0.91
CA GLY A 46 4.45 4.86 0.28
C GLY A 46 5.52 5.90 0.56
N SER A 47 5.67 6.83 -0.38
CA SER A 47 6.58 7.99 -0.25
C SER A 47 5.93 9.16 0.49
N SER A 48 4.79 8.89 1.13
CA SER A 48 3.96 9.83 1.87
C SER A 48 3.30 9.10 3.04
N ASN A 49 2.71 9.82 3.99
CA ASN A 49 2.07 9.20 5.14
C ASN A 49 0.91 8.29 4.70
N THR A 50 1.05 6.99 4.95
CA THR A 50 0.09 5.94 4.57
C THR A 50 -0.87 5.54 5.68
N GLN A 51 -0.73 6.10 6.89
CA GLN A 51 -1.45 5.66 8.09
C GLN A 51 -2.97 5.77 7.94
N PHE A 52 -3.41 6.80 7.22
CA PHE A 52 -4.82 6.98 6.95
C PHE A 52 -5.35 5.96 5.95
N PHE A 53 -4.58 5.71 4.89
CA PHE A 53 -4.91 4.73 3.87
C PHE A 53 -4.98 3.32 4.46
N THR A 54 -4.01 2.93 5.28
CA THR A 54 -3.98 1.61 5.95
C THR A 54 -5.20 1.40 6.85
N LYS A 55 -5.62 2.42 7.60
CA LYS A 55 -6.84 2.40 8.41
C LYS A 55 -8.11 2.23 7.57
N ILE A 56 -8.28 3.00 6.49
CA ILE A 56 -9.46 2.84 5.61
C ILE A 56 -9.47 1.47 4.96
N LEU A 57 -8.31 1.01 4.48
CA LEU A 57 -8.16 -0.29 3.83
C LEU A 57 -8.62 -1.39 4.77
N GLN A 58 -8.20 -1.35 6.03
CA GLN A 58 -8.62 -2.32 7.04
C GLN A 58 -10.14 -2.32 7.25
N VAL A 59 -10.76 -1.14 7.40
CA VAL A 59 -12.21 -1.00 7.57
C VAL A 59 -12.97 -1.54 6.35
N SER A 60 -12.49 -1.23 5.16
CA SER A 60 -13.14 -1.59 3.88
C SER A 60 -13.01 -3.08 3.56
N LEU A 61 -11.89 -3.71 3.93
CA LEU A 61 -11.75 -5.16 3.81
C LEU A 61 -12.64 -5.86 4.83
N LEU A 62 -12.68 -5.34 6.06
CA LEU A 62 -13.49 -5.93 7.11
C LEU A 62 -14.99 -5.81 6.82
N SER A 63 -15.49 -4.71 6.25
CA SER A 63 -16.89 -4.63 5.81
C SER A 63 -17.25 -5.70 4.77
N LYS A 64 -16.26 -6.17 3.99
CA LYS A 64 -16.39 -7.28 3.04
C LYS A 64 -16.07 -8.66 3.65
N GLN A 65 -16.00 -8.74 4.99
CA GLN A 65 -15.67 -9.97 5.75
C GLN A 65 -14.27 -10.52 5.46
N ILE A 66 -13.35 -9.67 4.98
CA ILE A 66 -11.94 -10.01 4.77
C ILE A 66 -11.13 -9.45 5.94
N GLN A 67 -10.52 -10.33 6.73
CA GLN A 67 -9.59 -9.91 7.76
C GLN A 67 -8.21 -9.73 7.14
N ALA A 68 -7.60 -8.56 7.35
CA ALA A 68 -6.25 -8.29 6.87
C ALA A 68 -5.30 -7.96 8.03
N GLU A 69 -4.10 -8.52 7.96
CA GLU A 69 -2.93 -8.06 8.69
C GLU A 69 -2.19 -7.08 7.78
N ILE A 70 -2.02 -5.84 8.22
CA ILE A 70 -1.42 -4.79 7.41
C ILE A 70 -0.05 -4.43 7.99
N TYR A 71 0.99 -4.59 7.17
CA TYR A 71 2.30 -4.01 7.41
C TYR A 71 2.36 -2.65 6.73
N GLU A 72 2.78 -1.63 7.48
CA GLU A 72 2.99 -0.27 6.98
C GLU A 72 4.48 0.04 7.04
N GLY A 73 5.08 0.28 5.87
CA GLY A 73 6.48 0.66 5.77
C GLY A 73 6.71 2.08 6.30
N GLU A 74 7.97 2.39 6.58
CA GLU A 74 8.34 3.75 7.00
C GLU A 74 8.16 4.78 5.87
N TYR A 75 8.10 6.06 6.23
CA TYR A 75 8.02 7.13 5.25
C TYR A 75 9.23 7.11 4.31
N ASP A 76 8.98 7.15 2.99
CA ASP A 76 10.01 7.17 1.94
C ASP A 76 10.94 5.93 1.94
N SER A 77 10.40 4.78 2.38
CA SER A 77 11.18 3.55 2.55
C SER A 77 11.10 2.57 1.37
N ILE A 78 10.29 2.85 0.33
CA ILE A 78 9.95 1.92 -0.76
C ILE A 78 11.19 1.18 -1.28
N ARG A 79 12.20 1.95 -1.70
CA ARG A 79 13.43 1.37 -2.27
C ARG A 79 14.22 0.55 -1.25
N TYR A 80 14.38 1.07 -0.04
CA TYR A 80 15.23 0.45 0.97
C TYR A 80 14.65 -0.87 1.46
N GLU A 81 13.35 -0.92 1.73
CA GLU A 81 12.69 -2.13 2.21
C GLU A 81 12.62 -3.23 1.15
N ILE A 82 12.40 -2.87 -0.12
CA ILE A 82 12.34 -3.82 -1.24
C ILE A 82 13.71 -4.44 -1.55
N LEU A 83 14.78 -3.65 -1.48
CA LEU A 83 16.14 -4.11 -1.83
C LEU A 83 16.82 -4.83 -0.66
N ASN A 84 16.40 -4.59 0.58
CA ASN A 84 16.95 -5.25 1.75
C ASN A 84 16.26 -6.61 1.97
N ALA A 85 16.97 -7.70 1.67
CA ALA A 85 16.47 -9.07 1.87
C ALA A 85 16.18 -9.42 3.34
N ASN A 86 16.68 -8.64 4.30
CA ASN A 86 16.42 -8.81 5.74
C ASN A 86 15.44 -7.75 6.29
N SER A 87 14.68 -7.07 5.42
CA SER A 87 13.69 -6.09 5.86
C SER A 87 12.51 -6.77 6.58
N GLU A 88 11.81 -5.98 7.41
CA GLU A 88 10.58 -6.44 8.05
C GLU A 88 9.51 -6.81 7.01
N LEU A 89 9.50 -6.15 5.84
CA LEU A 89 8.67 -6.51 4.70
C LEU A 89 8.86 -7.97 4.27
N VAL A 90 10.11 -8.42 4.12
CA VAL A 90 10.41 -9.80 3.72
C VAL A 90 10.03 -10.78 4.83
N ALA A 91 10.29 -10.41 6.10
CA ALA A 91 9.89 -11.23 7.24
C ALA A 91 8.35 -11.35 7.38
N PHE A 92 7.62 -10.30 7.02
CA PHE A 92 6.16 -10.23 7.07
C PHE A 92 5.50 -11.22 6.09
N LYS A 93 6.12 -11.46 4.93
CA LYS A 93 5.63 -12.32 3.84
C LYS A 93 4.22 -11.94 3.38
N PRO A 94 4.02 -10.71 2.86
CA PRO A 94 2.75 -10.27 2.30
C PRO A 94 2.31 -11.13 1.12
N GLU A 95 1.01 -11.30 0.98
CA GLU A 95 0.37 -11.83 -0.23
C GLU A 95 0.15 -10.73 -1.27
N PHE A 96 -0.10 -9.50 -0.78
CA PHE A 96 -0.24 -8.30 -1.58
C PHE A 96 0.71 -7.20 -1.11
N LEU A 97 1.38 -6.55 -2.06
CA LEU A 97 2.19 -5.36 -1.82
C LEU A 97 1.57 -4.17 -2.56
N ILE A 98 1.13 -3.17 -1.81
CA ILE A 98 0.59 -1.91 -2.36
C ILE A 98 1.72 -0.87 -2.37
N LEU A 99 2.03 -0.36 -3.56
CA LEU A 99 3.01 0.72 -3.74
C LEU A 99 2.30 2.03 -4.06
N LEU A 100 2.57 3.05 -3.24
CA LEU A 100 2.04 4.40 -3.37
C LEU A 100 3.18 5.41 -3.63
N PRO A 101 3.82 5.37 -4.81
CA PRO A 101 4.88 6.30 -5.15
C PRO A 101 4.34 7.73 -5.37
N ASN A 102 5.17 8.72 -5.12
CA ASN A 102 4.87 10.12 -5.38
C ASN A 102 5.66 10.61 -6.60
N ILE A 103 5.16 11.65 -7.29
CA ILE A 103 5.92 12.30 -8.36
C ILE A 103 7.29 12.82 -7.90
N ARG A 104 7.43 13.17 -6.60
CA ARG A 104 8.69 13.62 -6.00
C ARG A 104 9.78 12.54 -5.97
N ASP A 105 9.41 11.28 -6.15
CA ASP A 105 10.35 10.16 -6.23
C ASP A 105 11.11 10.18 -7.57
N LEU A 106 10.58 10.90 -8.57
CA LEU A 106 11.28 11.15 -9.81
C LEU A 106 12.42 12.13 -9.56
N THR A 107 13.65 11.62 -9.61
CA THR A 107 14.86 12.40 -9.28
C THR A 107 15.09 13.56 -10.25
N TYR A 108 14.67 13.42 -11.51
CA TYR A 108 14.91 14.42 -12.55
C TYR A 108 13.72 14.57 -13.48
N PHE A 109 13.39 15.82 -13.79
CA PHE A 109 12.44 16.17 -14.84
C PHE A 109 13.19 16.67 -16.07
N PRO A 110 12.69 16.39 -17.28
CA PRO A 110 13.24 16.99 -18.48
C PRO A 110 13.09 18.50 -18.43
N ALA A 111 14.10 19.22 -18.91
CA ALA A 111 14.01 20.67 -19.08
C ALA A 111 12.89 21.04 -20.06
N ILE A 112 12.33 22.24 -19.91
CA ILE A 112 11.39 22.81 -20.87
C ILE A 112 12.11 22.85 -22.23
N LEU A 113 11.53 22.22 -23.26
CA LEU A 113 12.10 22.04 -24.60
C LEU A 113 13.31 21.07 -24.69
N ALA A 114 13.45 20.13 -23.75
CA ALA A 114 14.38 19.02 -23.94
C ALA A 114 14.07 18.25 -25.24
N PRO A 115 15.09 17.82 -26.00
CA PRO A 115 14.89 17.00 -27.18
C PRO A 115 14.27 15.65 -26.81
N GLN A 116 13.42 15.11 -27.69
CA GLN A 116 12.65 13.88 -27.46
C GLN A 116 13.55 12.73 -26.99
N ASP A 117 14.69 12.50 -27.66
CA ASP A 117 15.62 11.42 -27.32
C ASP A 117 16.12 11.49 -25.86
N LYS A 118 16.28 12.70 -25.30
CA LYS A 118 16.65 12.86 -23.88
C LYS A 118 15.48 12.53 -22.96
N VAL A 119 14.27 12.91 -23.33
CA VAL A 119 13.07 12.58 -22.55
C VAL A 119 12.87 11.07 -22.52
N ASP A 120 13.03 10.40 -23.65
CA ASP A 120 12.88 8.94 -23.76
C ASP A 120 13.90 8.19 -22.91
N LEU A 121 15.16 8.66 -22.87
CA LEU A 121 16.18 8.11 -21.96
C LEU A 121 15.79 8.26 -20.49
N MET A 122 15.27 9.41 -20.09
CA MET A 122 14.83 9.63 -18.70
C MET A 122 13.63 8.75 -18.32
N ILE A 123 12.69 8.56 -19.24
CA ILE A 123 11.58 7.61 -19.05
C ILE A 123 12.13 6.20 -18.88
N GLN A 124 13.09 5.79 -19.73
CA GLN A 124 13.69 4.46 -19.65
C GLN A 124 14.41 4.23 -18.32
N ASP A 125 15.09 5.24 -17.77
CA ASP A 125 15.74 5.15 -16.46
C ASP A 125 14.71 4.89 -15.34
N VAL A 126 13.57 5.60 -15.36
CA VAL A 126 12.48 5.40 -14.40
C VAL A 126 11.85 4.01 -14.54
N VAL A 127 11.58 3.57 -15.78
CA VAL A 127 11.03 2.23 -16.03
C VAL A 127 11.99 1.16 -15.51
N THR A 128 13.28 1.28 -15.81
CA THR A 128 14.32 0.34 -15.38
C THR A 128 14.42 0.30 -13.86
N TYR A 129 14.33 1.45 -13.18
CA TYR A 129 14.31 1.54 -11.73
C TYR A 129 13.18 0.70 -11.11
N TYR A 130 11.93 0.83 -11.60
CA TYR A 130 10.80 0.07 -11.06
C TYR A 130 10.87 -1.41 -11.43
N GLN A 131 11.36 -1.76 -12.63
CA GLN A 131 11.58 -3.15 -13.02
C GLN A 131 12.53 -3.86 -12.05
N GLN A 132 13.63 -3.21 -11.66
CA GLN A 132 14.57 -3.77 -10.67
C GLN A 132 13.91 -3.99 -9.30
N LEU A 133 13.02 -3.07 -8.87
CA LEU A 133 12.27 -3.26 -7.63
C LEU A 133 11.35 -4.46 -7.71
N TRP A 134 10.58 -4.60 -8.79
CA TRP A 134 9.69 -5.74 -8.99
C TRP A 134 10.44 -7.07 -9.08
N GLU A 135 11.60 -7.09 -9.74
CA GLU A 135 12.48 -8.26 -9.78
C GLU A 135 12.99 -8.63 -8.39
N SER A 136 13.42 -7.65 -7.58
CA SER A 136 13.85 -7.88 -6.20
C SER A 136 12.73 -8.48 -5.34
N ILE A 137 11.50 -7.96 -5.48
CA ILE A 137 10.32 -8.51 -4.79
C ILE A 137 10.10 -9.95 -5.23
N ASN A 138 10.09 -10.22 -6.54
CA ASN A 138 9.85 -11.56 -7.06
C ASN A 138 10.93 -12.57 -6.65
N GLN A 139 12.17 -12.13 -6.39
CA GLN A 139 13.25 -12.99 -5.91
C GLN A 139 13.19 -13.24 -4.41
N ASN A 140 12.97 -12.20 -3.61
CA ASN A 140 13.09 -12.26 -2.15
C ASN A 140 11.76 -12.61 -1.46
N ASN A 141 10.63 -12.21 -2.04
CA ASN A 141 9.31 -12.34 -1.45
C ASN A 141 8.19 -12.25 -2.52
N PRO A 142 7.94 -13.34 -3.29
CA PRO A 142 6.95 -13.34 -4.35
C PRO A 142 5.55 -13.03 -3.82
N CYS A 143 4.95 -11.94 -4.31
CA CYS A 143 3.62 -11.49 -3.92
C CYS A 143 2.93 -10.74 -5.08
N THR A 144 1.63 -10.48 -4.95
CA THR A 144 0.89 -9.68 -5.93
C THR A 144 1.16 -8.20 -5.70
N ILE A 145 1.70 -7.50 -6.70
CA ILE A 145 2.04 -6.08 -6.59
C ILE A 145 0.88 -5.24 -7.15
N LEU A 146 0.38 -4.30 -6.34
CA LEU A 146 -0.60 -3.29 -6.73
C LEU A 146 0.08 -1.91 -6.65
N GLN A 147 0.53 -1.40 -7.78
CA GLN A 147 1.19 -0.10 -7.84
C GLN A 147 0.23 0.99 -8.32
N ALA A 148 0.05 2.03 -7.52
CA ALA A 148 -0.66 3.24 -7.93
C ALA A 148 0.16 4.02 -8.97
N ASN A 149 -0.52 4.91 -9.69
CA ASN A 149 0.18 5.90 -10.51
C ASN A 149 1.00 6.87 -9.62
N MET A 150 1.96 7.54 -10.23
CA MET A 150 2.70 8.61 -9.56
C MET A 150 1.81 9.83 -9.46
N SER A 151 1.29 10.08 -8.26
CA SER A 151 0.38 11.18 -8.00
C SER A 151 1.13 12.46 -7.61
N CYS A 152 0.64 13.60 -8.12
CA CYS A 152 1.04 14.95 -7.73
C CYS A 152 0.10 15.48 -6.64
N LEU A 153 0.26 15.04 -5.39
CA LEU A 153 -0.38 15.69 -4.25
C LEU A 153 0.71 16.18 -3.28
#